data_AF-H2Z151-F1
#
_entry.id   AF-H2Z151-F1
#
_cell.length_a   1.000
_cell.length_b   1.000
_cell.length_c   1.000
_cell.angle_alpha   90.00
_cell.angle_beta   90.00
_cell.angle_gamma   90.00
#
_symmetry.space_group_name_H-M   'P 1'
#
loop_
_entity.id
_entity.type
_entity.pdbx_description
1 polymer ?
#
loop_
_entity_poly.entity_id
_entity_poly.type
_entity_poly.pdbx_seq_one_letter_code
_entity_poly.pdbx_strand_id
1 'polypeptide(L)'
;MPTNPQCNGANPSAVCRCCCNNDGCNRGPLTCIPEISCPEQKNVQNGAVVCSNSNRVGSKCRRICKEDYYVYPSGSDVTVCGEKGRWNGTKSCCARMCPPNGFLDIVFVLHTSDAESWRIGKEVIAATQALFTLGNGLARIGFVAAGSSSFETSPIQLIDVTKSDSLAQAIRSQTFTDKGNKDSSPERALQFAKNSMFTQQNGDRAKAANIVVFVTNIADPSADLTSVASAFRDSRIKAFAVDLQDQGTPNDQSQLLKLTRSRDHIFTWRPGYSNRRLSFQIGAALCGNPCEQL
;
A
#
# COMPACT_ATOMS: atom_id res chain seq x y z
N MET A 1 -20.91 0.20 71.94
CA MET A 1 -21.44 0.80 70.70
C MET A 1 -20.28 1.47 69.97
N PRO A 2 -19.68 0.88 68.93
CA PRO A 2 -18.74 1.63 68.10
C PRO A 2 -19.52 2.57 67.18
N THR A 3 -19.33 3.86 67.38
CA THR A 3 -19.81 4.99 66.60
C THR A 3 -18.86 5.25 65.43
N ASN A 4 -19.21 4.80 64.23
CA ASN A 4 -18.97 5.49 62.94
C ASN A 4 -19.12 4.51 61.77
N PRO A 5 -20.27 4.50 61.07
CA PRO A 5 -20.28 4.02 59.70
C PRO A 5 -19.66 5.10 58.80
N GLN A 6 -18.79 4.69 57.88
CA GLN A 6 -18.19 5.54 56.84
C GLN A 6 -19.21 5.97 55.76
N CYS A 7 -20.42 6.36 56.16
CA CYS A 7 -21.43 6.99 55.32
C CYS A 7 -22.12 8.08 56.13
N ASN A 8 -22.08 9.32 55.63
CA ASN A 8 -22.76 10.43 56.28
C ASN A 8 -24.27 10.35 56.01
N GLY A 9 -25.04 9.84 56.97
CA GLY A 9 -26.49 9.69 56.87
C GLY A 9 -27.28 11.00 56.74
N ALA A 10 -26.63 12.16 56.90
CA ALA A 10 -27.24 13.47 56.71
C ALA A 10 -27.12 14.01 55.27
N ASN A 11 -26.37 13.35 54.38
CA ASN A 11 -26.17 13.81 53.01
C ASN A 11 -26.66 12.75 52.00
N PRO A 12 -27.72 13.04 51.20
CA PRO A 12 -28.28 12.09 50.23
C PRO A 12 -27.30 11.68 49.11
N SER A 13 -26.22 12.45 48.91
CA SER A 13 -25.24 12.23 47.85
C SER A 13 -23.98 11.50 48.32
N ALA A 14 -23.95 10.97 49.55
CA ALA A 14 -22.79 10.24 50.05
C ALA A 14 -22.60 8.89 49.33
N VAL A 15 -21.40 8.63 48.80
CA VAL A 15 -21.02 7.36 48.18
C VAL A 15 -20.31 6.49 49.23
N CYS A 16 -20.93 5.36 49.61
CA CYS A 16 -20.31 4.38 50.50
C CYS A 16 -19.22 3.59 49.76
N ARG A 17 -17.99 3.58 50.28
CA ARG A 17 -16.88 2.79 49.73
C ARG A 17 -16.64 1.56 50.61
N CYS A 18 -16.86 0.37 50.08
CA CYS A 18 -16.61 -0.88 50.81
C CYS A 18 -15.11 -1.11 51.00
N CYS A 19 -14.68 -1.36 52.24
CA CYS A 19 -13.36 -1.93 52.53
C CYS A 19 -13.52 -3.45 52.70
N CYS A 20 -12.82 -4.25 51.87
CA CYS A 20 -12.96 -5.71 51.84
C CYS A 20 -12.35 -6.46 53.05
N ASN A 21 -11.92 -5.77 54.10
CA ASN A 21 -11.21 -6.39 55.22
C ASN A 21 -11.91 -6.22 56.58
N ASN A 22 -13.22 -5.86 56.61
CA ASN A 22 -14.24 -6.07 57.67
C ASN A 22 -15.31 -4.93 57.62
N ASP A 23 -16.58 -5.12 57.96
CA ASP A 23 -17.51 -6.24 57.74
C ASP A 23 -18.92 -5.61 57.79
N GLY A 24 -19.69 -5.66 56.70
CA GLY A 24 -21.02 -5.02 56.70
C GLY A 24 -21.76 -4.77 55.38
N CYS A 25 -21.16 -5.00 54.21
CA CYS A 25 -21.88 -4.92 52.94
C CYS A 25 -21.96 -6.32 52.30
N ASN A 26 -22.95 -7.12 52.71
CA ASN A 26 -23.36 -8.38 52.07
C ASN A 26 -24.83 -8.74 52.45
N ARG A 27 -25.80 -7.86 52.16
CA ARG A 27 -27.23 -8.24 52.15
C ARG A 27 -27.68 -8.49 50.71
N GLY A 28 -27.50 -9.72 50.25
CA GLY A 28 -27.83 -10.21 48.90
C GLY A 28 -26.63 -10.90 48.27
N PRO A 29 -26.80 -11.72 47.19
CA PRO A 29 -25.66 -12.24 46.45
C PRO A 29 -24.98 -11.05 45.77
N LEU A 30 -24.04 -10.41 46.47
CA LEU A 30 -23.16 -9.41 45.92
C LEU A 30 -22.19 -10.14 44.99
N THR A 31 -22.67 -10.52 43.82
CA THR A 31 -21.78 -10.72 42.69
C THR A 31 -21.14 -9.35 42.46
N CYS A 32 -19.87 -9.20 42.87
CA CYS A 32 -19.06 -8.06 42.46
C CYS A 32 -19.31 -7.85 40.98
N ILE A 33 -19.82 -6.68 40.58
CA ILE A 33 -19.88 -6.34 39.16
C ILE A 33 -18.43 -6.46 38.69
N PRO A 34 -18.11 -7.37 37.75
CA PRO A 34 -16.74 -7.53 37.30
C PRO A 34 -16.24 -6.15 36.86
N GLU A 35 -15.05 -5.75 37.34
CA GLU A 35 -14.43 -4.52 36.84
C GLU A 35 -14.43 -4.60 35.31
N ILE A 36 -15.07 -3.62 34.66
CA ILE A 36 -15.12 -3.60 33.20
C ILE A 36 -13.68 -3.51 32.72
N SER A 37 -13.28 -4.47 31.89
CA SER A 37 -11.95 -4.53 31.28
C SER A 37 -12.09 -4.70 29.78
N CYS A 38 -11.15 -4.16 29.03
CA CYS A 38 -11.05 -4.40 27.61
C CYS A 38 -10.51 -5.80 27.32
N PRO A 39 -10.64 -6.32 26.08
CA PRO A 39 -9.95 -7.55 25.69
C PRO A 39 -8.44 -7.42 25.88
N GLU A 40 -7.77 -8.48 26.32
CA GLU A 40 -6.31 -8.51 26.45
C GLU A 40 -5.66 -8.25 25.08
N GLN A 41 -4.69 -7.33 25.03
CA GLN A 41 -4.00 -7.00 23.79
C GLN A 41 -2.84 -7.98 23.56
N LYS A 42 -2.85 -8.65 22.41
CA LYS A 42 -1.72 -9.46 21.94
C LYS A 42 -0.64 -8.56 21.34
N ASN A 43 0.60 -9.04 21.36
CA ASN A 43 1.68 -8.41 20.62
C ASN A 43 1.35 -8.34 19.13
N VAL A 44 1.74 -7.25 18.50
CA VAL A 44 1.59 -7.05 17.06
C VAL A 44 2.76 -7.69 16.31
N GLN A 45 2.52 -8.11 15.07
CA GLN A 45 3.60 -8.55 14.20
C GLN A 45 4.64 -7.44 14.05
N ASN A 46 5.92 -7.81 14.17
CA ASN A 46 7.05 -6.89 14.16
C ASN A 46 7.00 -5.80 15.25
N GLY A 47 6.34 -6.07 16.37
CA GLY A 47 6.34 -5.18 17.53
C GLY A 47 5.82 -5.83 18.80
N ALA A 48 5.55 -4.99 19.78
CA ALA A 48 4.96 -5.35 21.05
C ALA A 48 3.96 -4.27 21.49
N VAL A 49 3.10 -4.61 22.44
CA VAL A 49 2.17 -3.68 23.05
C VAL A 49 2.48 -3.61 24.54
N VAL A 50 2.66 -2.39 25.05
CA VAL A 50 2.96 -2.13 26.45
C VAL A 50 1.87 -1.25 27.04
N CYS A 51 1.23 -1.73 28.10
CA CYS A 51 0.08 -1.09 28.72
C CYS A 51 0.42 -0.51 30.08
N SER A 52 -0.11 0.68 30.39
CA SER A 52 0.10 1.33 31.68
C SER A 52 -0.60 0.62 32.85
N ASN A 53 -1.73 -0.04 32.59
CA ASN A 53 -2.51 -0.77 33.60
C ASN A 53 -3.25 -1.96 32.98
N SER A 54 -2.49 -2.84 32.30
CA SER A 54 -3.01 -4.01 31.59
C SER A 54 -4.22 -3.65 30.70
N ASN A 55 -5.32 -4.41 30.79
CA ASN A 55 -6.55 -4.19 30.05
C ASN A 55 -7.66 -3.49 30.85
N ARG A 56 -7.33 -2.82 31.96
CA ARG A 56 -8.33 -2.13 32.80
C ARG A 56 -8.77 -0.80 32.18
N VAL A 57 -9.99 -0.35 32.51
CA VAL A 57 -10.52 0.96 32.09
C VAL A 57 -9.54 2.08 32.45
N GLY A 58 -9.31 2.99 31.49
CA GLY A 58 -8.34 4.07 31.59
C GLY A 58 -6.89 3.69 31.25
N SER A 59 -6.58 2.39 31.10
CA SER A 59 -5.26 1.93 30.66
C SER A 59 -4.92 2.48 29.28
N LYS A 60 -3.69 2.98 29.13
CA LYS A 60 -3.13 3.44 27.85
C LYS A 60 -2.12 2.39 27.39
N CYS A 61 -2.41 1.74 26.27
CA CYS A 61 -1.51 0.78 25.65
C CYS A 61 -0.79 1.43 24.46
N ARG A 62 0.54 1.43 24.54
CA ARG A 62 1.43 1.94 23.49
C ARG A 62 2.02 0.78 22.70
N ARG A 63 2.00 0.92 21.38
CA ARG A 63 2.65 0.00 20.45
C ARG A 63 4.09 0.42 20.22
N ILE A 64 4.99 -0.54 20.34
CA ILE A 64 6.43 -0.37 20.16
C ILE A 64 6.85 -1.30 19.02
N CYS A 65 7.37 -0.75 17.93
CA CYS A 65 7.83 -1.54 16.80
C CYS A 65 9.28 -1.99 16.98
N LYS A 66 9.63 -3.11 16.35
CA LYS A 66 11.02 -3.57 16.24
C LYS A 66 11.85 -2.60 15.38
N GLU A 67 13.16 -2.75 15.42
CA GLU A 67 14.10 -2.03 14.55
C GLU A 67 13.67 -2.12 13.07
N ASP A 68 13.79 -1.01 12.34
CA ASP A 68 13.33 -0.81 10.95
C ASP A 68 11.82 -0.88 10.68
N TYR A 69 10.99 -1.04 11.72
CA TYR A 69 9.54 -0.96 11.63
C TYR A 69 9.01 0.28 12.35
N TYR A 70 7.93 0.84 11.80
CA TYR A 70 7.30 2.07 12.30
C TYR A 70 5.80 1.87 12.43
N VAL A 71 5.19 2.64 13.33
CA VAL A 71 3.73 2.61 13.51
C VAL A 71 3.05 3.24 12.30
N TYR A 72 2.14 2.48 11.69
CA TYR A 72 1.28 2.98 10.62
C TYR A 72 -0.22 2.81 10.97
N PRO A 73 -1.05 3.85 10.79
CA PRO A 73 -0.70 5.22 10.35
C PRO A 73 0.15 5.97 11.40
N SER A 74 0.94 6.96 10.97
CA SER A 74 1.76 7.73 11.91
C SER A 74 0.90 8.39 13.00
N GLY A 75 1.39 8.38 14.24
CA GLY A 75 0.67 8.94 15.40
C GLY A 75 -0.44 8.07 15.98
N SER A 76 -0.64 6.84 15.48
CA SER A 76 -1.66 5.91 15.97
C SER A 76 -1.10 4.82 16.90
N ASP A 77 -0.08 5.15 17.69
CA ASP A 77 0.65 4.20 18.53
C ASP A 77 -0.02 3.96 19.90
N VAL A 78 -1.03 4.76 20.27
CA VAL A 78 -1.70 4.65 21.57
C VAL A 78 -3.18 4.25 21.41
N THR A 79 -3.61 3.29 22.22
CA THR A 79 -5.04 2.96 22.42
C THR A 79 -5.40 3.09 23.91
N VAL A 80 -6.65 3.42 24.21
CA VAL A 80 -7.14 3.64 25.57
C VAL A 80 -8.31 2.71 25.86
N CYS A 81 -8.29 2.02 27.00
CA CYS A 81 -9.42 1.19 27.39
C CYS A 81 -10.57 2.07 27.89
N GLY A 82 -11.66 2.13 27.12
CA GLY A 82 -12.83 2.92 27.46
C GLY A 82 -13.75 2.24 28.46
N GLU A 83 -14.60 3.02 29.13
CA GLU A 83 -15.54 2.58 30.17
C GLU A 83 -16.53 1.50 29.71
N LYS A 84 -16.73 1.35 28.40
CA LYS A 84 -17.58 0.31 27.78
C LYS A 84 -16.84 -1.01 27.52
N GLY A 85 -15.62 -1.18 28.04
CA GLY A 85 -14.80 -2.38 27.84
C GLY A 85 -14.30 -2.52 26.40
N ARG A 86 -14.05 -1.42 25.70
CA ARG A 86 -13.54 -1.40 24.32
C ARG A 86 -12.31 -0.51 24.21
N TRP A 87 -11.34 -0.94 23.40
CA TRP A 87 -10.19 -0.13 23.06
C TRP A 87 -10.60 1.00 22.12
N ASN A 88 -10.35 2.23 22.53
CA ASN A 88 -10.51 3.44 21.74
C ASN A 88 -9.16 3.84 21.14
N GLY A 89 -9.13 4.05 19.82
CA GLY A 89 -7.94 4.46 19.08
C GLY A 89 -7.96 3.90 17.66
N THR A 90 -7.02 4.36 16.85
CA THR A 90 -6.90 3.92 15.46
C THR A 90 -6.20 2.56 15.39
N LYS A 91 -6.74 1.62 14.61
CA LYS A 91 -6.08 0.34 14.35
C LYS A 91 -4.78 0.61 13.61
N SER A 92 -3.68 0.07 14.11
CA SER A 92 -2.36 0.28 13.52
C SER A 92 -1.47 -0.96 13.62
N CYS A 93 -0.43 -0.97 12.80
CA CYS A 93 0.52 -2.05 12.68
C CYS A 93 1.96 -1.54 12.75
N CYS A 94 2.91 -2.46 12.87
CA CYS A 94 4.32 -2.17 12.70
C CYS A 94 4.73 -2.60 11.31
N ALA A 95 4.99 -1.62 10.43
CA ALA A 95 5.36 -1.86 9.05
C ALA A 95 6.64 -1.10 8.67
N ARG A 96 7.37 -1.61 7.68
CA ARG A 96 8.55 -0.93 7.13
C ARG A 96 8.09 0.24 6.25
N MET A 97 8.92 1.28 6.18
CA MET A 97 8.68 2.36 5.21
C MET A 97 8.80 1.82 3.79
N CYS A 98 7.85 2.20 2.93
CA CYS A 98 7.82 1.88 1.52
C CYS A 98 7.65 3.18 0.72
N PRO A 99 8.50 3.42 -0.31
CA PRO A 99 9.72 2.68 -0.65
C PRO A 99 10.81 2.82 0.45
N PRO A 100 11.86 1.98 0.50
CA PRO A 100 12.26 0.98 -0.49
C PRO A 100 11.73 -0.44 -0.23
N ASN A 101 11.03 -0.68 0.90
CA ASN A 101 10.80 -2.03 1.44
C ASN A 101 9.45 -2.66 1.07
N GLY A 102 8.85 -2.28 -0.06
CA GLY A 102 7.54 -2.80 -0.47
C GLY A 102 7.58 -4.27 -0.84
N PHE A 103 6.63 -5.08 -0.34
CA PHE A 103 6.43 -6.45 -0.80
C PHE A 103 5.46 -6.45 -2.00
N LEU A 104 5.98 -6.03 -3.15
CA LEU A 104 5.21 -5.71 -4.36
C LEU A 104 5.75 -6.47 -5.57
N ASP A 105 4.86 -6.89 -6.46
CA ASP A 105 5.21 -7.36 -7.80
C ASP A 105 4.74 -6.30 -8.80
N ILE A 106 5.70 -5.56 -9.36
CA ILE A 106 5.45 -4.38 -10.19
C ILE A 106 5.83 -4.70 -11.63
N VAL A 107 4.92 -4.51 -12.58
CA VAL A 107 5.21 -4.62 -14.01
C VAL A 107 5.04 -3.26 -14.66
N PHE A 108 6.14 -2.72 -15.19
CA PHE A 108 6.09 -1.53 -16.03
C PHE A 108 5.78 -1.93 -17.46
N VAL A 109 4.78 -1.29 -18.07
CA VAL A 109 4.42 -1.49 -19.47
C VAL A 109 4.66 -0.18 -20.20
N LEU A 110 5.62 -0.15 -21.12
CA LEU A 110 5.95 1.03 -21.93
C LEU A 110 5.32 0.91 -23.31
N HIS A 111 4.41 1.81 -23.64
CA HIS A 111 3.75 1.89 -24.95
C HIS A 111 3.73 3.34 -25.41
N THR A 112 4.50 3.67 -26.44
CA THR A 112 4.56 5.04 -26.99
C THR A 112 4.57 5.02 -28.51
N SER A 113 4.03 6.07 -29.13
CA SER A 113 3.96 6.22 -30.59
C SER A 113 5.20 6.88 -31.21
N ASP A 114 6.05 7.50 -30.40
CA ASP A 114 7.26 8.20 -30.84
C ASP A 114 8.49 7.87 -29.96
N ALA A 115 9.68 8.11 -30.54
CA ALA A 115 10.97 7.80 -29.93
C ALA A 115 11.35 8.72 -28.76
N GLU A 116 10.85 9.96 -28.74
CA GLU A 116 11.13 10.89 -27.66
C GLU A 116 10.38 10.48 -26.38
N SER A 117 9.07 10.24 -26.50
CA SER A 117 8.24 9.67 -25.44
C SER A 117 8.79 8.32 -24.96
N TRP A 118 9.28 7.48 -25.86
CA TRP A 118 9.95 6.23 -25.50
C TRP A 118 11.17 6.46 -24.60
N ARG A 119 12.06 7.39 -25.00
CA ARG A 119 13.26 7.75 -24.23
C ARG A 119 12.89 8.29 -22.85
N ILE A 120 11.88 9.16 -22.77
CA ILE A 120 11.39 9.73 -21.51
C ILE A 120 10.81 8.63 -20.61
N GLY A 121 9.95 7.78 -21.18
CA GLY A 121 9.31 6.68 -20.46
C GLY A 121 10.34 5.73 -19.84
N LYS A 122 11.38 5.34 -20.58
CA LYS A 122 12.49 4.55 -20.03
C LYS A 122 13.16 5.21 -18.83
N GLU A 123 13.41 6.52 -18.88
CA GLU A 123 14.04 7.24 -17.76
C GLU A 123 13.12 7.35 -16.55
N VAL A 124 11.82 7.60 -16.74
CA VAL A 124 10.84 7.61 -15.64
C VAL A 124 10.74 6.24 -14.99
N ILE A 125 10.70 5.17 -15.78
CA ILE A 125 10.66 3.79 -15.26
C ILE A 125 11.96 3.47 -14.51
N ALA A 126 13.13 3.76 -15.10
CA ALA A 126 14.42 3.49 -14.50
C ALA A 126 14.63 4.26 -13.19
N ALA A 127 14.14 5.50 -13.09
CA ALA A 127 14.18 6.30 -11.88
C ALA A 127 13.17 5.83 -10.81
N THR A 128 12.00 5.33 -11.22
CA THR A 128 10.97 4.83 -10.30
C THR A 128 11.39 3.49 -9.69
N GLN A 129 11.87 2.55 -10.51
CA GLN A 129 12.33 1.25 -10.02
C GLN A 129 13.50 1.38 -9.03
N ALA A 130 14.34 2.42 -9.19
CA ALA A 130 15.49 2.70 -8.33
C ALA A 130 15.11 3.13 -6.91
N LEU A 131 13.84 3.44 -6.66
CA LEU A 131 13.35 3.74 -5.31
C LEU A 131 13.17 2.47 -4.47
N PHE A 132 13.14 1.29 -5.10
CA PHE A 132 12.85 0.02 -4.44
C PHE A 132 14.10 -0.83 -4.29
N THR A 133 14.22 -1.49 -3.15
CA THR A 133 15.18 -2.59 -2.99
C THR A 133 14.54 -3.85 -3.57
N LEU A 134 15.26 -4.54 -4.45
CA LEU A 134 14.79 -5.78 -5.07
C LEU A 134 15.31 -6.98 -4.29
N GLY A 135 14.48 -8.01 -4.14
CA GLY A 135 14.92 -9.24 -3.49
C GLY A 135 13.81 -10.09 -2.88
N ASN A 136 14.24 -11.14 -2.17
CA ASN A 136 13.32 -12.01 -1.46
C ASN A 136 12.69 -11.27 -0.27
N GLY A 137 11.36 -11.26 -0.17
CA GLY A 137 10.65 -10.45 0.82
C GLY A 137 10.58 -8.95 0.52
N LEU A 138 11.05 -8.50 -0.65
CA LEU A 138 11.02 -7.10 -1.10
C LEU A 138 10.35 -6.99 -2.48
N ALA A 139 10.55 -5.91 -3.22
CA ALA A 139 9.90 -5.75 -4.53
C ALA A 139 10.49 -6.72 -5.58
N ARG A 140 9.66 -7.18 -6.50
CA ARG A 140 10.07 -7.74 -7.79
C ARG A 140 9.54 -6.84 -8.89
N ILE A 141 10.35 -6.58 -9.90
CA ILE A 141 10.00 -5.64 -10.96
C ILE A 141 10.23 -6.29 -12.31
N GLY A 142 9.17 -6.34 -13.11
CA GLY A 142 9.18 -6.74 -14.50
C GLY A 142 8.97 -5.53 -15.42
N PHE A 143 9.32 -5.71 -16.68
CA PHE A 143 9.18 -4.69 -17.71
C PHE A 143 8.75 -5.29 -19.04
N VAL A 144 7.80 -4.63 -19.70
CA VAL A 144 7.31 -4.97 -21.03
C VAL A 144 7.40 -3.73 -21.91
N ALA A 145 8.13 -3.85 -23.01
CA ALA A 145 8.20 -2.87 -24.08
C ALA A 145 7.22 -3.24 -25.19
N ALA A 146 6.27 -2.37 -25.54
CA ALA A 146 5.34 -2.63 -26.62
C ALA A 146 5.94 -2.24 -27.99
N GLY A 147 6.28 -3.25 -28.81
CA GLY A 147 6.78 -3.04 -30.17
C GLY A 147 6.55 -4.25 -31.09
N SER A 148 5.67 -4.12 -32.09
CA SER A 148 5.27 -5.08 -33.14
C SER A 148 4.76 -6.44 -32.67
N SER A 149 4.21 -7.19 -33.63
CA SER A 149 3.33 -8.36 -33.55
C SER A 149 3.76 -9.52 -32.62
N SER A 150 4.98 -9.51 -32.10
CA SER A 150 5.45 -10.45 -31.08
C SER A 150 6.09 -9.69 -29.92
N PHE A 151 5.29 -9.40 -28.89
CA PHE A 151 5.76 -9.07 -27.52
C PHE A 151 6.70 -10.14 -26.92
N GLU A 152 6.99 -11.19 -27.68
CA GLU A 152 7.73 -12.39 -27.33
C GLU A 152 9.25 -12.20 -27.28
N THR A 153 9.82 -11.12 -27.83
CA THR A 153 11.28 -11.12 -28.04
C THR A 153 12.12 -10.59 -26.89
N SER A 154 11.60 -9.80 -25.92
CA SER A 154 12.43 -9.34 -24.76
C SER A 154 11.68 -8.79 -23.51
N PRO A 155 10.62 -9.42 -22.98
CA PRO A 155 10.11 -9.02 -21.66
C PRO A 155 11.16 -9.29 -20.57
N ILE A 156 11.27 -8.39 -19.59
CA ILE A 156 12.05 -8.63 -18.37
C ILE A 156 11.07 -9.15 -17.31
N GLN A 157 11.11 -10.45 -17.01
CA GLN A 157 10.21 -11.10 -16.07
C GLN A 157 10.49 -10.69 -14.62
N LEU A 158 9.52 -10.91 -13.73
CA LEU A 158 9.67 -10.61 -12.28
C LEU A 158 10.80 -11.41 -11.63
N ILE A 159 11.17 -12.55 -12.21
CA ILE A 159 12.24 -13.43 -11.71
C ILE A 159 13.64 -13.07 -12.26
N ASP A 160 13.73 -12.33 -13.37
CA ASP A 160 14.97 -12.19 -14.13
C ASP A 160 16.02 -11.34 -13.41
N VAL A 161 15.59 -10.30 -12.69
CA VAL A 161 16.51 -9.30 -12.13
C VAL A 161 16.26 -9.06 -10.65
N THR A 162 17.33 -9.23 -9.86
CA THR A 162 17.32 -9.04 -8.40
C THR A 162 18.13 -7.81 -7.95
N LYS A 163 18.74 -7.07 -8.88
CA LYS A 163 19.54 -5.87 -8.61
C LYS A 163 19.00 -4.67 -9.39
N SER A 164 18.75 -3.56 -8.69
CA SER A 164 18.14 -2.37 -9.29
C SER A 164 19.00 -1.76 -10.41
N ASP A 165 20.33 -1.71 -10.27
CA ASP A 165 21.21 -1.15 -11.29
C ASP A 165 21.17 -1.95 -12.61
N SER A 166 21.19 -3.28 -12.51
CA SER A 166 21.09 -4.17 -13.67
C SER A 166 19.74 -4.01 -14.38
N LEU A 167 18.66 -3.85 -13.61
CA LEU A 167 17.33 -3.60 -14.17
C LEU A 167 17.29 -2.25 -14.89
N ALA A 168 17.84 -1.20 -14.26
CA ALA A 168 17.90 0.14 -14.84
C ALA A 168 18.66 0.14 -16.18
N GLN A 169 19.77 -0.58 -16.26
CA GLN A 169 20.56 -0.73 -17.49
C GLN A 169 19.77 -1.50 -18.56
N ALA A 170 19.14 -2.62 -18.20
CA ALA A 170 18.34 -3.44 -19.11
C ALA A 170 17.11 -2.70 -19.67
N ILE A 171 16.48 -1.82 -18.88
CA ILE A 171 15.40 -0.94 -19.36
C ILE A 171 15.98 0.10 -20.31
N ARG A 172 17.08 0.76 -19.95
CA ARG A 172 17.67 1.84 -20.78
C ARG A 172 18.17 1.35 -22.13
N SER A 173 18.62 0.10 -22.23
CA SER A 173 19.08 -0.50 -23.49
C SER A 173 17.96 -0.81 -24.49
N GLN A 174 16.69 -0.75 -24.09
CA GLN A 174 15.56 -1.07 -24.97
C GLN A 174 15.44 -0.06 -26.13
N THR A 175 15.36 -0.54 -27.36
CA THR A 175 15.29 0.27 -28.58
C THR A 175 13.86 0.54 -29.00
N PHE A 176 13.61 1.74 -29.53
CA PHE A 176 12.33 2.07 -30.16
C PHE A 176 12.32 1.57 -31.61
N THR A 177 11.21 0.95 -32.05
CA THR A 177 11.07 0.46 -33.43
C THR A 177 9.83 1.08 -34.09
N ASP A 178 10.02 1.96 -35.06
CA ASP A 178 8.94 2.77 -35.68
C ASP A 178 7.73 1.95 -36.16
N LYS A 179 7.93 0.89 -36.94
CA LYS A 179 6.83 0.05 -37.45
C LYS A 179 6.14 -0.72 -36.33
N GLY A 180 6.91 -1.22 -35.37
CA GLY A 180 6.37 -2.06 -34.31
C GLY A 180 5.57 -1.30 -33.27
N ASN A 181 6.12 -0.18 -32.81
CA ASN A 181 5.53 0.58 -31.73
C ASN A 181 4.26 1.31 -32.19
N LYS A 182 4.24 1.83 -33.42
CA LYS A 182 3.07 2.51 -34.00
C LYS A 182 1.90 1.57 -34.29
N ASP A 183 2.18 0.31 -34.65
CA ASP A 183 1.15 -0.72 -34.90
C ASP A 183 0.79 -1.50 -33.62
N SER A 184 1.41 -1.20 -32.48
CA SER A 184 1.16 -1.92 -31.22
C SER A 184 -0.13 -1.45 -30.54
N SER A 185 -0.99 -2.39 -30.17
CA SER A 185 -2.20 -2.09 -29.40
C SER A 185 -1.86 -1.96 -27.90
N PRO A 186 -2.29 -0.88 -27.23
CA PRO A 186 -2.09 -0.73 -25.78
C PRO A 186 -2.84 -1.78 -24.97
N GLU A 187 -4.03 -2.19 -25.46
CA GLU A 187 -4.79 -3.28 -24.87
C GLU A 187 -3.97 -4.58 -24.87
N ARG A 188 -3.34 -4.91 -26.01
CA ARG A 188 -2.55 -6.14 -26.15
C ARG A 188 -1.33 -6.15 -25.24
N ALA A 189 -0.66 -5.01 -25.08
CA ALA A 189 0.47 -4.87 -24.16
C ALA A 189 0.06 -5.12 -22.70
N LEU A 190 -1.07 -4.54 -22.29
CA LEU A 190 -1.63 -4.71 -20.95
C LEU A 190 -2.15 -6.14 -20.73
N GLN A 191 -2.77 -6.76 -21.73
CA GLN A 191 -3.18 -8.16 -21.68
C GLN A 191 -1.98 -9.10 -21.54
N PHE A 192 -0.89 -8.84 -22.26
CA PHE A 192 0.36 -9.58 -22.12
C PHE A 192 0.91 -9.45 -20.70
N ALA A 193 0.92 -8.24 -20.12
CA ALA A 193 1.35 -8.04 -18.74
C ALA A 193 0.56 -8.92 -17.76
N LYS A 194 -0.77 -8.96 -17.86
CA LYS A 194 -1.61 -9.82 -17.02
C LYS A 194 -1.34 -11.31 -17.24
N ASN A 195 -1.33 -11.77 -18.50
CA ASN A 195 -1.36 -13.19 -18.81
C ASN A 195 0.02 -13.85 -18.76
N SER A 196 1.09 -13.08 -18.97
CA SER A 196 2.46 -13.59 -19.02
C SER A 196 3.26 -13.20 -17.78
N MET A 197 3.22 -11.93 -17.36
CA MET A 197 4.13 -11.44 -16.31
C MET A 197 3.68 -11.85 -14.91
N PHE A 198 2.39 -11.76 -14.61
CA PHE A 198 1.81 -12.17 -13.33
C PHE A 198 1.48 -13.67 -13.30
N THR A 199 2.51 -14.48 -13.48
CA THR A 199 2.43 -15.94 -13.33
C THR A 199 3.49 -16.42 -12.36
N GLN A 200 3.19 -17.48 -11.60
CA GLN A 200 4.15 -18.04 -10.64
C GLN A 200 5.45 -18.48 -11.32
N GLN A 201 5.34 -19.01 -12.55
CA GLN A 201 6.49 -19.40 -13.38
C GLN A 201 7.41 -18.21 -13.68
N ASN A 202 6.85 -17.02 -13.90
CA ASN A 202 7.60 -15.82 -14.26
C ASN A 202 7.92 -14.92 -13.06
N GLY A 203 7.67 -15.40 -11.83
CA GLY A 203 8.11 -14.76 -10.59
C GLY A 203 7.02 -14.04 -9.80
N ASP A 204 5.74 -14.16 -10.17
CA ASP A 204 4.63 -13.64 -9.38
C ASP A 204 4.49 -14.37 -8.04
N ARG A 205 4.17 -13.62 -6.98
CA ARG A 205 4.05 -14.12 -5.61
C ARG A 205 2.62 -13.92 -5.13
N ALA A 206 1.96 -15.02 -4.78
CA ALA A 206 0.56 -15.02 -4.35
C ALA A 206 0.20 -14.08 -3.17
N LYS A 207 1.17 -13.68 -2.36
CA LYS A 207 0.98 -12.74 -1.23
C LYS A 207 1.44 -11.31 -1.51
N ALA A 208 2.18 -11.08 -2.59
CA ALA A 208 2.60 -9.73 -2.97
C ALA A 208 1.43 -9.01 -3.65
N ALA A 209 1.43 -7.68 -3.56
CA ALA A 209 0.46 -6.90 -4.32
C ALA A 209 0.91 -6.80 -5.78
N ASN A 210 0.02 -7.15 -6.71
CA ASN A 210 0.29 -7.12 -8.15
C ASN A 210 -0.08 -5.74 -8.72
N ILE A 211 0.89 -5.08 -9.33
CA ILE A 211 0.79 -3.70 -9.76
C ILE A 211 1.26 -3.56 -11.21
N VAL A 212 0.44 -2.96 -12.06
CA VAL A 212 0.86 -2.50 -13.40
C VAL A 212 1.03 -1.00 -13.39
N VAL A 213 2.15 -0.52 -13.92
CA VAL A 213 2.37 0.90 -14.22
C VAL A 213 2.46 1.06 -15.73
N PHE A 214 1.41 1.60 -16.32
CA PHE A 214 1.31 1.81 -17.76
C PHE A 214 1.87 3.18 -18.15
N VAL A 215 3.02 3.19 -18.81
CA VAL A 215 3.70 4.42 -19.25
C VAL A 215 3.42 4.63 -20.72
N THR A 216 2.76 5.74 -21.05
CA THR A 216 2.27 5.97 -22.40
C THR A 216 2.14 7.43 -22.77
N ASN A 217 2.15 7.71 -24.07
CA ASN A 217 1.76 9.00 -24.65
C ASN A 217 0.41 8.92 -25.39
N ILE A 218 -0.37 7.84 -25.19
CA ILE A 218 -1.65 7.63 -25.90
C ILE A 218 -2.52 8.87 -25.72
N ALA A 219 -2.63 9.60 -26.83
CA ALA A 219 -3.62 10.63 -27.08
C ALA A 219 -4.79 10.09 -27.91
N ASP A 220 -4.84 8.78 -28.17
CA ASP A 220 -5.83 8.15 -29.04
C ASP A 220 -7.15 7.89 -28.31
N PRO A 221 -8.23 8.63 -28.63
CA PRO A 221 -9.54 8.43 -28.02
C PRO A 221 -10.20 7.11 -28.44
N SER A 222 -9.71 6.44 -29.50
CA SER A 222 -10.22 5.17 -30.01
C SER A 222 -9.70 3.94 -29.27
N ALA A 223 -8.64 4.09 -28.45
CA ALA A 223 -8.20 3.03 -27.57
C ALA A 223 -9.36 2.63 -26.63
N ASP A 224 -9.63 1.33 -26.47
CA ASP A 224 -10.58 0.84 -25.48
C ASP A 224 -9.86 -0.02 -24.45
N LEU A 225 -9.68 0.53 -23.25
CA LEU A 225 -9.05 -0.16 -22.14
C LEU A 225 -10.06 -0.83 -21.19
N THR A 226 -11.35 -0.79 -21.51
CA THR A 226 -12.42 -1.27 -20.62
C THR A 226 -12.30 -2.76 -20.32
N SER A 227 -12.07 -3.59 -21.34
CA SER A 227 -11.92 -5.05 -21.24
C SER A 227 -10.75 -5.42 -20.31
N VAL A 228 -9.56 -4.88 -20.59
CA VAL A 228 -8.35 -5.18 -19.84
C VAL A 228 -8.40 -4.63 -18.43
N ALA A 229 -9.02 -3.47 -18.24
CA ALA A 229 -9.24 -2.92 -16.91
C ALA A 229 -10.13 -3.85 -16.07
N SER A 230 -11.16 -4.46 -16.68
CA SER A 230 -12.01 -5.45 -15.99
C SER A 230 -11.23 -6.70 -15.63
N ALA A 231 -10.43 -7.21 -16.57
CA ALA A 231 -9.59 -8.37 -16.33
C ALA A 231 -8.55 -8.14 -15.20
N PHE A 232 -7.98 -6.93 -15.11
CA PHE A 232 -7.07 -6.57 -14.01
C PHE A 232 -7.78 -6.59 -12.66
N ARG A 233 -9.00 -6.03 -12.60
CA ARG A 233 -9.83 -6.03 -11.39
C ARG A 233 -10.14 -7.44 -10.90
N ASP A 234 -10.60 -8.30 -11.81
CA ASP A 234 -10.93 -9.70 -11.50
C ASP A 234 -9.70 -10.48 -11.00
N SER A 235 -8.51 -10.07 -11.44
CA SER A 235 -7.23 -10.65 -11.05
C SER A 235 -6.56 -9.94 -9.86
N ARG A 236 -7.22 -8.95 -9.26
CA ARG A 236 -6.67 -8.08 -8.18
C ARG A 236 -5.35 -7.38 -8.54
N ILE A 237 -5.15 -7.08 -9.81
CA ILE A 237 -4.03 -6.28 -10.32
C ILE A 237 -4.41 -4.80 -10.22
N LYS A 238 -3.62 -4.01 -9.50
CA LYS A 238 -3.81 -2.56 -9.37
C LYS A 238 -3.12 -1.84 -10.52
N ALA A 239 -3.84 -0.97 -11.22
CA ALA A 239 -3.28 -0.19 -12.33
C ALA A 239 -2.97 1.26 -11.94
N PHE A 240 -1.81 1.72 -12.37
CA PHE A 240 -1.38 3.10 -12.41
C PHE A 240 -1.01 3.48 -13.85
N ALA A 241 -1.06 4.77 -14.16
CA ALA A 241 -0.68 5.28 -15.46
C ALA A 241 0.32 6.43 -15.33
N VAL A 242 1.26 6.51 -16.27
CA VAL A 242 2.10 7.67 -16.50
C VAL A 242 1.80 8.19 -17.90
N ASP A 243 1.12 9.32 -17.96
CA ASP A 243 0.75 10.03 -19.18
C ASP A 243 1.85 11.00 -19.58
N LEU A 244 2.53 10.69 -20.68
CA LEU A 244 3.60 11.49 -21.28
C LEU A 244 2.96 12.49 -22.24
N GLN A 245 2.88 13.75 -21.80
CA GLN A 245 2.34 14.85 -22.60
C GLN A 245 3.46 15.63 -23.30
N ASP A 246 3.16 16.11 -24.50
CA ASP A 246 4.00 17.06 -25.23
C ASP A 246 3.68 18.53 -24.80
N GLN A 247 4.26 19.52 -25.49
CA GLN A 247 4.02 20.95 -25.23
C GLN A 247 2.64 21.45 -25.72
N GLY A 248 1.83 20.58 -26.31
CA GLY A 248 0.58 20.93 -26.97
C GLY A 248 -0.65 20.78 -26.08
N THR A 249 -1.72 20.30 -26.70
CA THR A 249 -3.00 20.04 -26.02
C THR A 249 -2.84 18.85 -25.09
N PRO A 250 -3.30 18.94 -23.82
CA PRO A 250 -3.29 17.79 -22.92
C PRO A 250 -3.99 16.58 -23.54
N ASN A 251 -3.38 15.39 -23.37
CA ASN A 251 -3.97 14.12 -23.80
C ASN A 251 -5.32 13.89 -23.11
N ASP A 252 -6.28 13.28 -23.81
CA ASP A 252 -7.50 12.79 -23.18
C ASP A 252 -7.18 11.58 -22.29
N GLN A 253 -7.36 11.75 -20.98
CA GLN A 253 -7.09 10.72 -19.98
C GLN A 253 -8.29 9.81 -19.70
N SER A 254 -9.38 9.90 -20.47
CA SER A 254 -10.60 9.12 -20.26
C SER A 254 -10.33 7.61 -20.19
N GLN A 255 -9.48 7.09 -21.09
CA GLN A 255 -9.10 5.67 -21.12
C GLN A 255 -8.21 5.27 -19.94
N LEU A 256 -7.27 6.14 -19.55
CA LEU A 256 -6.43 5.93 -18.38
C LEU A 256 -7.25 5.93 -17.09
N LEU A 257 -8.30 6.74 -17.01
CA LEU A 257 -9.22 6.75 -15.88
C LEU A 257 -10.05 5.47 -15.79
N LYS A 258 -10.49 4.92 -16.94
CA LYS A 258 -11.16 3.60 -16.97
C LYS A 258 -10.24 2.48 -16.48
N LEU A 259 -8.95 2.54 -16.85
CA LEU A 259 -7.94 1.58 -16.44
C LEU A 259 -7.64 1.67 -14.93
N THR A 260 -7.35 2.86 -14.43
CA THR A 260 -6.84 3.10 -13.07
C THR A 260 -7.92 3.27 -12.01
N ARG A 261 -9.15 3.63 -12.41
CA ARG A 261 -10.31 3.98 -11.56
C ARG A 261 -10.14 5.20 -10.65
N SER A 262 -8.98 5.84 -10.66
CA SER A 262 -8.71 7.01 -9.83
C SER A 262 -7.77 7.95 -10.55
N ARG A 263 -8.07 9.26 -10.49
CA ARG A 263 -7.16 10.29 -10.99
C ARG A 263 -5.85 10.34 -10.19
N ASP A 264 -5.87 9.94 -8.91
CA ASP A 264 -4.68 9.89 -8.06
C ASP A 264 -3.70 8.77 -8.47
N HIS A 265 -4.12 7.88 -9.38
CA HIS A 265 -3.27 6.84 -9.96
C HIS A 265 -2.76 7.21 -11.36
N ILE A 266 -3.05 8.41 -11.85
CA ILE A 266 -2.58 8.93 -13.14
C ILE A 266 -1.56 10.03 -12.87
N PHE A 267 -0.33 9.81 -13.33
CA PHE A 267 0.76 10.75 -13.20
C PHE A 267 1.07 11.37 -14.56
N THR A 268 1.15 12.69 -14.63
CA THR A 268 1.42 13.37 -15.89
C THR A 268 2.86 13.87 -15.93
N TRP A 269 3.60 13.47 -16.97
CA TRP A 269 4.87 14.07 -17.32
C TRP A 269 4.65 15.17 -18.36
N ARG A 270 5.34 16.29 -18.21
CA ARG A 270 5.38 17.40 -19.18
C ARG A 270 6.81 17.88 -19.36
N PRO A 271 7.19 18.47 -20.50
CA PRO A 271 8.57 18.91 -20.64
C PRO A 271 8.86 20.04 -19.64
N GLY A 272 10.06 19.98 -19.04
CA GLY A 272 10.44 20.81 -17.89
C GLY A 272 10.13 20.18 -16.51
N TYR A 273 9.34 19.10 -16.43
CA TYR A 273 9.18 18.37 -15.18
C TYR A 273 10.40 17.50 -14.84
N SER A 274 10.73 17.44 -13.55
CA SER A 274 11.79 16.57 -13.05
C SER A 274 11.33 15.12 -13.02
N ASN A 275 12.01 14.25 -13.78
CA ASN A 275 11.79 12.79 -13.71
C ASN A 275 11.91 12.27 -12.28
N ARG A 276 12.90 12.77 -11.51
CA ARG A 276 13.10 12.36 -10.11
C ARG A 276 11.89 12.66 -9.23
N ARG A 277 11.30 13.85 -9.38
CA ARG A 277 10.11 14.24 -8.61
C ARG A 277 8.91 13.39 -9.00
N LEU A 278 8.69 13.18 -10.30
CA LEU A 278 7.61 12.34 -10.79
C LEU A 278 7.75 10.89 -10.30
N SER A 279 8.94 10.31 -10.43
CA SER A 279 9.25 8.96 -9.94
C SER A 279 9.01 8.80 -8.45
N PHE A 280 9.34 9.81 -7.63
CA PHE A 280 9.05 9.78 -6.19
C PHE A 280 7.54 9.75 -5.91
N GLN A 281 6.75 10.55 -6.64
CA GLN A 281 5.29 10.55 -6.52
C GLN A 281 4.70 9.19 -6.92
N ILE A 282 5.16 8.62 -8.03
CA ILE A 282 4.76 7.28 -8.48
C ILE A 282 5.11 6.26 -7.41
N GLY A 283 6.38 6.18 -6.98
CA GLY A 283 6.86 5.19 -6.01
C GLY A 283 6.11 5.24 -4.68
N ALA A 284 5.81 6.43 -4.16
CA ALA A 284 5.01 6.59 -2.95
C ALA A 284 3.58 6.05 -3.12
N ALA A 285 2.96 6.26 -4.28
CA ALA A 285 1.61 5.79 -4.55
C ALA A 285 1.51 4.27 -4.72
N LEU A 286 2.57 3.61 -5.23
CA LEU A 286 2.57 2.15 -5.40
C LEU A 286 2.53 1.39 -4.06
N CYS A 287 3.05 1.99 -2.98
CA CYS A 287 3.23 1.33 -1.70
C CYS A 287 1.95 1.08 -0.88
N GLY A 288 0.85 1.78 -1.19
CA GLY A 288 -0.46 1.54 -0.57
C GLY A 288 -0.45 1.55 0.97
N ASN A 289 -1.34 0.75 1.57
CA ASN A 289 -1.40 0.55 3.02
C ASN A 289 -0.45 -0.60 3.42
N PRO A 290 0.66 -0.32 4.12
CA PRO A 290 1.64 -1.34 4.44
C PRO A 290 1.15 -2.34 5.51
N CYS A 291 0.04 -2.07 6.20
CA CYS A 291 -0.58 -3.02 7.13
C CYS A 291 -1.30 -4.18 6.44
N GLU A 292 -1.62 -4.07 5.15
CA GLU A 292 -2.27 -5.15 4.38
C GLU A 292 -1.29 -6.27 3.98
N GLN A 293 0.02 -6.03 4.17
CA GLN A 293 1.10 -6.92 3.76
C GLN A 293 1.68 -7.76 4.91
N LEU A 294 1.10 -7.66 6.12
CA LEU A 294 1.58 -8.33 7.33
C LEU A 294 0.88 -9.66 7.59
#